data_AF-A0A7V6TJD2-F1
#
_entry.id   AF-A0A7V6TJD2-F1
#
_cell.length_a   1.000
_cell.length_b   1.000
_cell.length_c   1.000
_cell.angle_alpha   90.00
_cell.angle_beta   90.00
_cell.angle_gamma   90.00
#
_symmetry.space_group_name_H-M   'P 1'
#
loop_
_entity.id
_entity.type
_entity.pdbx_description
1 polymer ?
#
loop_
_entity_poly.entity_id
_entity_poly.type
_entity_poly.pdbx_seq_one_letter_code
_entity_poly.pdbx_strand_id
1 'polypeptide(L)'
;MKFPEYKTFDLPALQEKIVEKWNHEKTFQRSVDMRPKERSYVFFEGPPSANGMPGIHHVISRAIKDVVCRYKTQQGYRVERR
;
A
#
# COMPACT_ATOMS: atom_id res chain seq x y z
N MET A 1 6.14 28.97 -6.79
CA MET A 1 6.31 27.50 -6.88
C MET A 1 6.00 27.08 -8.31
N LYS A 2 6.85 26.26 -8.95
CA LYS A 2 6.53 25.63 -10.24
C LYS A 2 6.01 24.22 -9.96
N PHE A 3 4.86 23.88 -10.53
CA PHE A 3 4.34 22.51 -10.48
C PHE A 3 5.04 21.66 -11.53
N PRO A 4 5.22 20.35 -11.28
CA PRO A 4 5.73 19.44 -12.28
C PRO A 4 4.73 19.32 -13.44
N GLU A 5 5.17 19.61 -14.65
CA GLU A 5 4.39 19.42 -15.87
C GLU A 5 4.78 18.09 -16.53
N TYR A 6 3.79 17.24 -16.80
CA TYR A 6 3.98 15.97 -17.48
C TYR A 6 3.49 16.09 -18.92
N LYS A 7 4.40 15.95 -19.88
CA LYS A 7 4.08 16.07 -21.31
C LYS A 7 3.30 14.88 -21.86
N THR A 8 3.41 13.72 -21.23
CA THR A 8 2.81 12.45 -21.65
C THR A 8 2.16 11.74 -20.48
N PHE A 9 1.01 11.12 -20.73
CA PHE A 9 0.24 10.38 -19.72
C PHE A 9 0.66 8.90 -19.70
N ASP A 10 1.86 8.63 -19.20
CA ASP A 10 2.40 7.28 -19.01
C ASP A 10 2.28 6.87 -17.53
N LEU A 11 1.16 6.23 -17.19
CA LEU A 11 0.87 5.77 -15.83
C LEU A 11 1.77 4.60 -15.39
N PRO A 12 2.07 3.59 -16.23
CA PRO A 12 3.01 2.54 -15.86
C PRO A 12 4.38 3.08 -15.45
N ALA A 13 4.99 3.95 -16.26
CA ALA A 13 6.30 4.52 -15.94
C ALA A 13 6.25 5.41 -14.69
N LEU A 14 5.15 6.12 -14.47
CA LEU A 14 4.94 6.89 -13.24
C LEU A 14 4.80 5.97 -12.01
N GLN A 15 4.07 4.86 -12.13
CA GLN A 15 3.90 3.88 -11.06
C GLN A 15 5.24 3.27 -10.64
N GLU A 16 6.08 2.89 -11.61
CA GLU A 16 7.42 2.34 -11.33
C GLU A 16 8.26 3.33 -10.51
N LYS A 17 8.29 4.61 -10.91
CA LYS A 17 8.98 5.67 -10.17
C LYS A 17 8.45 5.86 -8.74
N ILE A 18 7.13 5.79 -8.56
CA ILE A 18 6.51 5.90 -7.23
C ILE A 18 6.89 4.71 -6.35
N VAL A 19 6.85 3.49 -6.89
CA VAL A 19 7.22 2.27 -6.16
C VAL A 19 8.70 2.31 -5.77
N GLU A 20 9.58 2.69 -6.70
CA GLU A 20 11.02 2.86 -6.43
C GLU A 20 11.27 3.87 -5.31
N LYS A 21 10.59 5.03 -5.38
CA LYS A 21 10.66 6.04 -4.32
C LYS A 21 10.21 5.47 -2.96
N TRP A 22 9.07 4.78 -2.92
CA TRP A 22 8.58 4.19 -1.67
C TRP A 22 9.51 3.14 -1.09
N ASN A 23 10.17 2.35 -1.93
CA ASN A 23 11.16 1.37 -1.52
C ASN A 23 12.42 2.04 -0.95
N HIS A 24 12.96 3.04 -1.65
CA HIS A 24 14.13 3.79 -1.21
C HIS A 24 13.88 4.50 0.14
N GLU A 25 12.73 5.15 0.28
CA GLU A 25 12.34 5.88 1.51
C GLU A 25 11.82 4.97 2.64
N LYS A 26 11.68 3.66 2.39
CA LYS A 26 11.03 2.70 3.29
C LYS A 26 9.65 3.22 3.75
N THR A 27 8.88 3.83 2.84
CA THR A 27 7.65 4.56 3.16
C THR A 27 6.64 3.70 3.90
N PHE A 28 6.48 2.43 3.52
CA PHE A 28 5.58 1.51 4.22
C PHE A 28 6.01 1.29 5.67
N GLN A 29 7.26 0.89 5.90
CA GLN A 29 7.79 0.65 7.25
C GLN A 29 7.69 1.91 8.12
N ARG A 30 8.08 3.06 7.56
CA ARG A 30 7.95 4.36 8.24
C ARG A 30 6.49 4.67 8.59
N SER A 31 5.55 4.37 7.70
CA SER A 31 4.12 4.57 7.96
C SER A 31 3.60 3.74 9.13
N VAL A 32 4.19 2.58 9.41
CA VAL A 32 3.86 1.74 10.56
C VAL A 32 4.56 2.25 11.83
N ASP A 33 5.87 2.53 11.74
CA ASP A 33 6.69 2.86 12.90
C ASP A 33 6.41 4.25 13.49
N MET A 34 5.92 5.18 12.68
CA MET A 34 5.49 6.51 13.14
C MET A 34 4.19 6.46 13.97
N ARG A 35 3.61 5.29 14.26
CA ARG A 35 2.39 5.15 15.07
C ARG A 35 2.64 4.34 16.34
N PRO A 36 2.02 4.75 17.47
CA PRO A 36 2.16 4.07 18.76
C PRO A 36 1.66 2.62 18.68
N LYS A 37 2.33 1.71 19.40
CA LYS A 37 1.97 0.29 19.43
C LYS A 37 0.63 0.05 20.10
N GLU A 38 0.26 0.93 21.03
CA GLU A 38 -0.97 0.89 21.81
C GLU A 38 -2.20 1.16 20.94
N ARG A 39 -2.03 1.83 19.80
CA ARG A 39 -3.10 2.14 18.84
C ARG A 39 -3.06 1.19 17.64
N SER A 40 -2.96 -0.11 17.90
CA SER A 40 -2.88 -1.14 16.88
C SER A 40 -4.25 -1.42 16.23
N TYR A 41 -4.23 -1.68 14.92
CA TYR A 41 -5.34 -2.25 14.17
C TYR A 41 -4.85 -3.49 13.44
N VAL A 42 -5.42 -4.64 13.81
CA VAL A 42 -5.07 -5.94 13.24
C VAL A 42 -6.07 -6.29 12.15
N PHE A 43 -5.57 -6.53 10.95
CA PHE A 43 -6.36 -6.99 9.82
C PHE A 43 -6.06 -8.47 9.55
N PHE A 44 -7.10 -9.31 9.54
CA PHE A 44 -6.96 -10.73 9.23
C PHE A 44 -7.25 -10.97 7.75
N GLU A 45 -6.24 -11.47 7.04
CA GLU A 45 -6.40 -11.96 5.68
C GLU A 45 -6.31 -13.50 5.68
N GLY A 46 -7.28 -14.15 5.03
CA GLY A 46 -7.19 -15.59 4.82
C GLY A 46 -6.01 -15.93 3.91
N PRO A 47 -5.18 -16.93 4.24
CA PRO A 47 -4.02 -17.28 3.43
C PRO A 47 -4.48 -17.73 2.04
N PRO A 48 -3.95 -17.15 0.95
CA PRO A 48 -4.22 -17.66 -0.39
C PRO A 48 -3.53 -19.01 -0.59
N SER A 49 -4.18 -19.96 -1.26
CA SER A 49 -3.50 -21.16 -1.75
C SER A 49 -2.61 -20.80 -2.94
N ALA A 50 -1.37 -21.30 -2.94
CA ALA A 50 -0.36 -20.98 -3.96
C ALA A 50 -0.42 -21.91 -5.19
N ASN A 51 -1.55 -22.57 -5.43
CA ASN A 51 -1.67 -23.67 -6.41
C ASN A 51 -2.02 -23.18 -7.83
N GLY A 52 -2.13 -21.87 -8.07
CA GLY A 52 -2.51 -21.32 -9.36
C GLY A 52 -2.17 -19.83 -9.50
N MET A 53 -2.19 -19.33 -10.75
CA MET A 53 -1.94 -17.92 -11.02
C MET A 53 -3.08 -17.03 -10.48
N PRO A 54 -2.77 -15.84 -9.93
CA PRO A 54 -3.81 -14.93 -9.46
C PRO A 54 -4.72 -14.44 -10.60
N GLY A 55 -6.00 -14.82 -10.56
CA GLY A 55 -7.05 -14.21 -11.39
C GLY A 55 -7.50 -12.81 -10.92
N ILE A 56 -8.31 -12.12 -11.72
CA ILE A 56 -8.79 -10.75 -11.46
C ILE A 56 -9.47 -10.57 -10.09
N HIS A 57 -10.18 -11.60 -9.60
CA HIS A 57 -10.82 -11.58 -8.28
C HIS A 57 -9.81 -11.41 -7.13
N HIS A 58 -8.57 -11.90 -7.29
CA HIS A 58 -7.50 -11.65 -6.33
C HIS A 58 -7.07 -10.19 -6.34
N VAL A 59 -7.00 -9.55 -7.51
CA VAL A 59 -6.61 -8.14 -7.65
C VAL A 59 -7.62 -7.25 -6.94
N ILE A 60 -8.92 -7.46 -7.21
CA ILE A 60 -10.00 -6.68 -6.59
C ILE A 60 -9.99 -6.85 -5.07
N SER A 61 -9.91 -8.10 -4.60
CA SER A 61 -9.86 -8.40 -3.16
C SER A 61 -8.67 -7.71 -2.48
N ARG A 62 -7.47 -7.82 -3.05
CA ARG A 62 -6.25 -7.19 -2.51
C ARG A 62 -6.34 -5.67 -2.51
N ALA A 63 -6.90 -5.07 -3.56
CA ALA A 63 -7.08 -3.62 -3.63
C ALA A 63 -7.97 -3.10 -2.50
N ILE A 64 -9.12 -3.75 -2.24
CA ILE A 64 -10.04 -3.37 -1.17
C ILE A 64 -9.35 -3.51 0.20
N LYS A 65 -8.66 -4.63 0.44
CA LYS A 65 -7.92 -4.88 1.68
C LYS A 65 -6.85 -3.81 1.95
N ASP A 66 -6.08 -3.45 0.93
CA ASP A 66 -5.04 -2.41 1.05
C ASP A 66 -5.64 -1.03 1.33
N VAL A 67 -6.72 -0.65 0.63
CA VAL A 67 -7.41 0.64 0.85
C VAL A 67 -7.91 0.76 2.29
N VAL A 68 -8.53 -0.29 2.84
CA VAL A 68 -9.00 -0.28 4.24
C VAL A 68 -7.82 -0.10 5.21
N CYS A 69 -6.72 -0.82 4.99
CA CYS A 69 -5.52 -0.70 5.83
C CYS A 69 -4.90 0.69 5.75
N ARG A 70 -4.85 1.31 4.57
CA ARG A 70 -4.36 2.68 4.38
C ARG A 70 -5.26 3.70 5.07
N TYR A 71 -6.57 3.56 4.94
CA TYR A 71 -7.54 4.41 5.62
C TYR A 71 -7.33 4.37 7.15
N LYS A 72 -7.18 3.18 7.74
CA LYS A 72 -6.87 3.05 9.18
C LYS A 72 -5.53 3.68 9.57
N THR A 73 -4.52 3.54 8.72
CA THR A 73 -3.20 4.19 8.91
C THR A 73 -3.33 5.73 8.92
N GLN A 74 -4.18 6.29 8.04
CA GLN A 74 -4.47 7.73 7.98
C GLN A 74 -5.29 8.21 9.18
N GLN A 75 -6.14 7.36 9.76
CA GLN A 75 -6.85 7.63 11.02
C GLN A 75 -5.93 7.56 12.26
N GLY A 76 -4.65 7.24 12.09
CA GLY A 76 -3.65 7.22 13.16
C GLY A 76 -3.44 5.86 13.82
N TYR A 77 -4.02 4.78 13.29
CA TYR A 77 -3.75 3.43 13.78
C TYR A 77 -2.42 2.90 13.25
N ARG A 78 -1.73 2.10 14.08
CA ARG A 78 -0.61 1.25 13.66
C ARG A 78 -1.20 0.00 13.00
N VAL A 79 -1.00 -0.14 11.69
CA VAL A 79 -1.53 -1.28 10.91
C VAL A 79 -0.36 -2.13 10.44
N GLU A 80 -0.07 -3.21 11.16
CA GLU A 80 0.90 -4.21 10.71
C GLU A 80 0.24 -5.13 9.67
N ARG A 81 0.95 -5.40 8.58
CA ARG A 81 0.48 -6.24 7.46
C ARG A 81 1.55 -7.31 7.26
N ARG A 82 1.22 -8.55 7.59
CA ARG A 82 2.12 -9.71 7.58
C ARG A 82 1.55 -10.79 6.69
#